data_AF-A0A855KBB0-F1
#
_entry.id   AF-A0A855KBB0-F1
#
_cell.length_a   1.000
_cell.length_b   1.000
_cell.length_c   1.000
_cell.angle_alpha   90.00
_cell.angle_beta   90.00
_cell.angle_gamma   90.00
#
_symmetry.space_group_name_H-M   'P 1'
#
loop_
_entity.id
_entity.type
_entity.pdbx_description
1 polymer ?
#
loop_
_entity_poly.entity_id
_entity_poly.type
_entity_poly.pdbx_seq_one_letter_code
_entity_poly.pdbx_strand_id
1 'polypeptide(L)'
;MSSKLLTKSSIEKAIRDYDNGERPFRYTKPKSWYIKGSKKTLYPLKYIYAMAIGSPPSSFKSSKPISEFPAYGFQPTRKTVDPNEEFERKVLASLKDSKGRAARLKEAAAIPVTRIVSTMVFIRNPDVVAEVLAQANGVCSLCNQKAPFKRKKDQSPYLEVHHRKRLADGGEDTVANAIAVCPNCHRKAHHG
;
A
#
# COMPACT_ATOMS: atom_id res chain seq x y z
N MET A 1 -32.59 23.84 -0.31
CA MET A 1 -32.54 22.35 -0.35
C MET A 1 -32.01 21.87 0.98
N SER A 2 -32.79 21.06 1.71
CA SER A 2 -32.48 20.65 3.09
C SER A 2 -31.31 19.66 3.10
N SER A 3 -30.21 20.04 3.76
CA SER A 3 -29.05 19.17 3.99
C SER A 3 -29.50 17.91 4.74
N LYS A 4 -29.38 16.73 4.13
CA LYS A 4 -29.70 15.46 4.82
C LYS A 4 -28.66 15.20 5.90
N LEU A 5 -29.12 14.84 7.10
CA LEU A 5 -28.26 14.41 8.20
C LEU A 5 -27.49 13.16 7.78
N LEU A 6 -26.19 13.15 8.10
CA LEU A 6 -25.33 12.02 7.82
C LEU A 6 -25.73 10.82 8.69
N THR A 7 -25.90 9.65 8.08
CA THR A 7 -26.16 8.38 8.77
C THR A 7 -25.31 7.27 8.17
N LYS A 8 -25.15 6.15 8.89
CA LYS A 8 -24.48 4.96 8.35
C LYS A 8 -25.13 4.48 7.04
N SER A 9 -26.46 4.40 7.02
CA SER A 9 -27.24 3.99 5.83
C SER A 9 -27.05 4.94 4.64
N SER A 10 -26.97 6.26 4.87
CA SER A 10 -26.71 7.20 3.77
C SER A 10 -25.31 7.06 3.19
N ILE A 11 -24.30 6.72 4.00
CA ILE A 11 -22.94 6.44 3.53
C ILE A 11 -22.91 5.15 2.70
N GLU A 12 -23.56 4.08 3.20
CA GLU A 12 -23.67 2.80 2.48
C GLU A 12 -24.44 2.95 1.16
N LYS A 13 -25.51 3.75 1.14
CA LYS A 13 -26.23 4.10 -0.08
C LYS A 13 -25.32 4.86 -1.06
N ALA A 14 -24.61 5.89 -0.59
CA ALA A 14 -23.70 6.66 -1.44
C ALA A 14 -22.60 5.79 -2.07
N ILE A 15 -22.09 4.80 -1.35
CA ILE A 15 -21.14 3.81 -1.87
C ILE A 15 -21.77 2.96 -2.98
N ARG A 16 -22.99 2.44 -2.76
CA ARG A 16 -23.72 1.65 -3.77
C ARG A 16 -24.02 2.46 -5.03
N ASP A 17 -24.55 3.67 -4.87
CA ASP A 17 -24.82 4.59 -5.98
C ASP A 17 -23.52 4.89 -6.75
N TYR A 18 -22.41 5.10 -6.04
CA TYR A 18 -21.11 5.33 -6.66
C TYR A 18 -20.63 4.11 -7.47
N ASP A 19 -20.81 2.90 -6.96
CA ASP A 19 -20.49 1.66 -7.66
C ASP A 19 -21.36 1.44 -8.90
N ASN A 20 -22.63 1.89 -8.87
CA ASN A 20 -23.55 1.88 -10.01
C ASN A 20 -23.27 2.97 -11.06
N GLY A 21 -22.24 3.80 -10.85
CA GLY A 21 -21.86 4.86 -11.80
C GLY A 21 -22.58 6.19 -11.58
N GLU A 22 -23.40 6.34 -10.55
CA GLU A 22 -24.11 7.60 -10.29
C GLU A 22 -23.15 8.70 -9.83
N ARG A 23 -23.19 9.86 -10.48
CA ARG A 23 -22.33 11.02 -10.18
C ARG A 23 -23.17 12.30 -10.15
N PRO A 24 -23.93 12.56 -9.07
CA PRO A 24 -24.86 13.69 -8.99
C PRO A 24 -24.14 15.07 -8.93
N PHE A 25 -22.83 15.08 -8.68
CA PHE A 25 -22.00 16.29 -8.68
C PHE A 25 -20.85 16.13 -9.66
N ARG A 26 -20.25 17.24 -10.11
CA ARG A 26 -19.01 17.20 -10.90
C ARG A 26 -17.94 16.37 -10.18
N TYR A 27 -17.53 15.27 -10.80
CA TYR A 27 -16.54 14.36 -10.23
C TYR A 27 -15.14 14.72 -10.71
N THR A 28 -14.24 14.92 -9.74
CA THR A 28 -12.80 14.99 -9.98
C THR A 28 -12.13 13.96 -9.08
N LYS A 29 -11.29 13.10 -9.67
CA LYS A 29 -10.57 12.06 -8.93
C LYS A 29 -9.68 12.70 -7.84
N PRO A 30 -9.87 12.37 -6.54
CA PRO A 30 -9.12 13.00 -5.47
C PRO A 30 -7.66 12.50 -5.43
N LYS A 31 -6.74 13.40 -5.11
CA LYS A 31 -5.30 13.10 -5.03
C LYS A 31 -4.90 12.28 -3.79
N SER A 32 -5.68 12.31 -2.70
CA SER A 32 -5.20 11.80 -1.41
C SER A 32 -6.23 11.05 -0.57
N TRP A 33 -7.38 11.62 -0.24
CA TRP A 33 -8.27 11.03 0.77
C TRP A 33 -9.33 10.08 0.20
N TYR A 34 -9.41 8.89 0.79
CA TYR A 34 -10.34 7.82 0.47
C TYR A 34 -10.97 7.22 1.73
N ILE A 35 -11.98 6.37 1.58
CA ILE A 35 -12.47 5.43 2.60
C ILE A 35 -12.33 4.00 2.10
N LYS A 36 -12.05 3.06 2.99
CA LYS A 36 -12.13 1.63 2.67
C LYS A 36 -13.58 1.16 2.76
N GLY A 37 -14.07 0.50 1.71
CA GLY A 37 -15.31 -0.29 1.77
C GLY A 37 -15.05 -1.74 2.21
N SER A 38 -16.12 -2.53 2.27
CA SER A 38 -16.11 -3.92 2.78
C SER A 38 -15.15 -4.86 2.03
N LYS A 39 -14.91 -4.63 0.73
CA LYS A 39 -14.02 -5.44 -0.12
C LYS A 39 -12.61 -4.86 -0.28
N LYS A 40 -12.11 -4.04 0.65
CA LYS A 40 -10.85 -3.26 0.52
C LYS A 40 -10.83 -2.24 -0.66
N THR A 41 -11.94 -2.04 -1.36
CA THR A 41 -12.10 -0.99 -2.37
C THR A 41 -11.93 0.39 -1.75
N LEU A 42 -11.21 1.29 -2.43
CA LEU A 42 -11.01 2.68 -1.99
C LEU A 42 -12.00 3.61 -2.69
N TYR A 43 -12.82 4.32 -1.90
CA TYR A 43 -13.79 5.27 -2.42
C TYR A 43 -13.37 6.72 -2.13
N PRO A 44 -13.50 7.66 -3.09
CA PRO A 44 -13.22 9.08 -2.90
C PRO A 44 -13.89 9.69 -1.66
N LEU A 45 -13.13 9.98 -0.59
CA LEU A 45 -13.68 10.38 0.72
C LEU A 45 -14.68 11.54 0.60
N LYS A 46 -14.23 12.63 -0.02
CA LYS A 46 -15.01 13.88 -0.12
C LYS A 46 -16.26 13.72 -0.98
N TYR A 47 -16.19 12.84 -1.98
CA TYR A 47 -17.27 12.64 -2.93
C TYR A 47 -18.36 11.72 -2.36
N ILE A 48 -17.98 10.64 -1.65
CA ILE A 48 -18.94 9.80 -0.93
C ILE A 48 -19.66 10.61 0.15
N TYR A 49 -18.93 11.46 0.87
CA TYR A 49 -19.56 12.35 1.85
C TYR A 49 -20.58 13.28 1.19
N ALA A 50 -20.22 13.92 0.06
CA ALA A 50 -21.12 14.78 -0.71
C ALA A 50 -22.42 14.06 -1.10
N MET A 51 -22.30 12.84 -1.62
CA MET A 51 -23.44 12.00 -1.99
C MET A 51 -24.30 11.63 -0.77
N ALA A 52 -23.67 11.30 0.36
CA ALA A 52 -24.37 10.90 1.58
C ALA A 52 -25.21 12.05 2.17
N ILE A 53 -24.69 13.28 2.18
CA ILE A 53 -25.39 14.47 2.71
C ILE A 53 -26.22 15.22 1.65
N GLY A 54 -26.15 14.78 0.39
CA GLY A 54 -26.83 15.43 -0.74
C GLY A 54 -26.37 16.86 -1.00
N SER A 55 -25.12 17.20 -0.70
CA SER A 55 -24.57 18.55 -0.88
C SER A 55 -23.28 18.53 -1.70
N PRO A 56 -23.03 19.53 -2.57
CA PRO A 56 -21.87 19.52 -3.45
C PRO A 56 -20.53 19.44 -2.70
N PRO A 57 -19.50 18.76 -3.24
CA PRO A 57 -18.18 18.70 -2.61
C PRO A 57 -17.50 20.06 -2.38
N SER A 58 -17.94 21.14 -3.03
CA SER A 58 -17.46 22.50 -2.80
C SER A 58 -17.95 23.12 -1.49
N SER A 59 -19.04 22.60 -0.91
CA SER A 59 -19.71 23.16 0.28
C SER A 59 -19.01 22.86 1.61
N PHE A 60 -17.99 22.00 1.63
CA PHE A 60 -17.26 21.63 2.84
C PHE A 60 -15.79 21.30 2.56
N LYS A 61 -14.97 21.34 3.62
CA LYS A 61 -13.56 20.91 3.59
C LYS A 61 -13.44 19.41 3.84
N SER A 62 -12.36 18.79 3.36
CA SER A 62 -12.11 17.35 3.59
C SER A 62 -11.90 17.00 5.06
N SER A 63 -11.57 17.97 5.93
CA SER A 63 -11.48 17.75 7.38
C SER A 63 -12.79 17.24 7.99
N LYS A 64 -13.93 17.68 7.46
CA LYS A 64 -15.26 17.30 7.95
C LYS A 64 -15.56 15.79 7.77
N PRO A 65 -15.46 15.21 6.56
CA PRO A 65 -15.59 13.76 6.41
C PRO A 65 -14.51 12.97 7.15
N ILE A 66 -13.29 13.53 7.33
CA ILE A 66 -12.23 12.84 8.09
C ILE A 66 -12.65 12.65 9.55
N SER A 67 -13.28 13.65 10.17
CA SER A 67 -13.72 13.57 11.57
C SER A 67 -15.03 12.78 11.75
N GLU A 68 -15.96 12.84 10.79
CA GLU A 68 -17.31 12.29 10.98
C GLU A 68 -17.45 10.81 10.61
N PHE A 69 -16.76 10.36 9.55
CA PHE A 69 -16.88 8.97 9.07
C PHE A 69 -16.46 7.88 10.08
N PRO A 70 -15.43 8.06 10.92
CA PRO A 70 -15.08 7.08 11.94
C PRO A 70 -16.23 6.71 12.87
N ALA A 71 -17.12 7.67 13.21
CA ALA A 71 -18.27 7.42 14.07
C ALA A 71 -19.27 6.42 13.48
N TYR A 72 -19.24 6.20 12.17
CA TYR A 72 -20.10 5.25 11.46
C TYR A 72 -19.35 3.98 11.01
N GLY A 73 -18.12 3.78 11.47
CA GLY A 73 -17.28 2.62 11.13
C GLY A 73 -16.53 2.73 9.80
N PHE A 74 -16.49 3.93 9.18
CA PHE A 74 -15.75 4.16 7.95
C PHE A 74 -14.44 4.88 8.25
N GLN A 75 -13.31 4.21 8.00
CA GLN A 75 -11.98 4.75 8.28
C GLN A 75 -11.47 5.56 7.08
N PRO A 76 -11.27 6.88 7.19
CA PRO A 76 -10.58 7.67 6.18
C PRO A 76 -9.12 7.22 6.07
N THR A 77 -8.65 7.03 4.86
CA THR A 77 -7.27 6.66 4.56
C THR A 77 -6.71 7.57 3.48
N ARG A 78 -5.42 7.88 3.57
CA ARG A 78 -4.71 8.46 2.43
C ARG A 78 -4.36 7.35 1.45
N LYS A 79 -4.66 7.55 0.17
CA LYS A 79 -4.00 6.84 -0.91
C LYS A 79 -2.61 7.46 -1.03
N THR A 80 -1.63 6.81 -0.40
CA THR A 80 -0.24 7.04 -0.74
C THR A 80 -0.07 6.49 -2.16
N VAL A 81 0.16 7.37 -3.14
CA VAL A 81 0.79 6.90 -4.37
C VAL A 81 2.17 6.44 -3.93
N ASP A 82 2.43 5.14 -4.01
CA ASP A 82 3.77 4.64 -3.73
C ASP A 82 4.72 5.34 -4.71
N PRO A 83 5.72 6.11 -4.22
CA PRO A 83 6.69 6.76 -5.10
C PRO A 83 7.32 5.78 -6.09
N ASN A 84 7.42 4.51 -5.73
CA ASN A 84 7.91 3.45 -6.61
C ASN A 84 6.93 3.15 -7.74
N GLU A 85 5.61 3.09 -7.52
CA GLU A 85 4.62 2.87 -8.60
C GLU A 85 4.67 3.96 -9.68
N GLU A 86 4.78 5.22 -9.24
CA GLU A 86 4.91 6.36 -10.16
C GLU A 86 6.23 6.31 -10.93
N PHE A 87 7.33 5.95 -10.25
CA PHE A 87 8.63 5.78 -10.88
C PHE A 87 8.61 4.66 -11.91
N GLU A 88 8.08 3.49 -11.57
CA GLU A 88 7.95 2.34 -12.48
C GLU A 88 7.12 2.70 -13.72
N ARG A 89 6.03 3.46 -13.57
CA ARG A 89 5.26 3.95 -14.72
C ARG A 89 6.11 4.81 -15.66
N LYS A 90 6.96 5.69 -15.10
CA LYS A 90 7.88 6.52 -15.89
C LYS A 90 8.97 5.69 -16.55
N VAL A 91 9.49 4.66 -15.88
CA VAL A 91 10.44 3.70 -16.45
C VAL A 91 9.81 3.00 -17.65
N LEU A 92 8.60 2.46 -17.50
CA LEU A 92 7.87 1.79 -18.59
C LEU A 92 7.60 2.72 -19.78
N ALA A 93 7.22 3.97 -19.54
CA ALA A 93 7.07 4.96 -20.60
C ALA A 93 8.41 5.26 -21.29
N SER A 94 9.49 5.40 -20.50
CA SER A 94 10.83 5.66 -21.02
C SER A 94 11.38 4.49 -21.83
N LEU A 95 11.09 3.23 -21.46
CA LEU A 95 11.50 2.03 -22.19
C LEU A 95 10.94 2.02 -23.62
N LYS A 96 9.69 2.49 -23.80
CA LYS A 96 9.01 2.60 -25.11
C LYS A 96 9.57 3.71 -26.00
N ASP A 97 10.27 4.68 -25.41
CA ASP A 97 10.79 5.86 -26.12
C ASP A 97 12.32 5.89 -26.09
N SER A 98 12.95 5.09 -26.95
CA SER A 98 14.41 4.97 -27.00
C SER A 98 15.11 6.27 -27.41
N LYS A 99 14.61 6.95 -28.46
CA LYS A 99 15.20 8.20 -28.97
C LYS A 99 15.06 9.35 -27.96
N GLY A 100 13.85 9.54 -27.40
CA GLY A 100 13.65 10.56 -26.39
C GLY A 100 14.37 10.25 -25.07
N ARG A 101 14.52 8.98 -24.70
CA ARG A 101 15.34 8.57 -23.54
C ARG A 101 16.80 9.00 -23.71
N ALA A 102 17.39 8.83 -24.89
CA ALA A 102 18.77 9.26 -25.14
C ALA A 102 18.94 10.78 -24.99
N ALA A 103 17.99 11.58 -25.49
CA ALA A 103 18.00 13.03 -25.30
C ALA A 103 17.87 13.41 -23.81
N ARG A 104 16.91 12.81 -23.09
CA ARG A 104 16.73 13.03 -21.65
C ARG A 104 17.98 12.69 -20.83
N LEU A 105 18.73 11.66 -21.21
CA LEU A 105 19.96 11.26 -20.52
C LEU A 105 21.12 12.26 -20.74
N LYS A 106 21.21 12.90 -21.91
CA LYS A 106 22.24 13.92 -22.17
C LYS A 106 22.06 15.17 -21.30
N GLU A 107 20.81 15.56 -21.06
CA GLU A 107 20.45 16.75 -20.28
C GLU A 107 20.30 16.48 -18.78
N ALA A 108 20.25 15.21 -18.36
CA ALA A 108 19.99 14.86 -16.97
C ALA A 108 21.20 15.17 -16.08
N ALA A 109 20.94 15.72 -14.89
CA ALA A 109 21.95 15.80 -13.84
C ALA A 109 22.45 14.39 -13.49
N ALA A 110 23.76 14.18 -13.57
CA ALA A 110 24.39 12.90 -13.24
C ALA A 110 24.27 12.56 -11.74
N ILE A 111 24.20 13.59 -10.89
CA ILE A 111 24.07 13.43 -9.43
C ILE A 111 22.58 13.57 -9.07
N PRO A 112 21.96 12.54 -8.48
CA PRO A 112 20.55 12.60 -8.09
C PRO A 112 20.34 13.49 -6.86
N VAL A 113 19.17 14.11 -6.78
CA VAL A 113 18.73 14.80 -5.57
C VAL A 113 18.29 13.81 -4.50
N THR A 114 18.61 14.09 -3.24
CA THR A 114 18.20 13.29 -2.09
C THR A 114 16.97 13.91 -1.42
N ARG A 115 16.19 13.06 -0.73
CA ARG A 115 15.06 13.49 0.10
C ARG A 115 15.04 12.70 1.39
N ILE A 116 14.69 13.34 2.49
CA ILE A 116 14.49 12.67 3.77
C ILE A 116 13.12 11.98 3.74
N VAL A 117 13.09 10.72 4.18
CA VAL A 117 11.87 9.94 4.37
C VAL A 117 11.84 9.40 5.80
N SER A 118 10.69 9.49 6.46
CA SER A 118 10.43 8.83 7.73
C SER A 118 9.48 7.65 7.50
N THR A 119 9.78 6.52 8.16
CA THR A 119 8.95 5.31 8.07
C THR A 119 8.77 4.70 9.44
N MET A 120 7.61 4.10 9.67
CA MET A 120 7.38 3.24 10.83
C MET A 120 7.84 1.83 10.49
N VAL A 121 8.51 1.19 11.43
CA VAL A 121 8.99 -0.19 11.31
C VAL A 121 8.61 -0.98 12.55
N PHE A 122 8.38 -2.28 12.39
CA PHE A 122 8.17 -3.18 13.51
C PHE A 122 9.52 -3.58 14.12
N ILE A 123 9.62 -3.50 15.44
CA ILE A 123 10.70 -4.13 16.19
C ILE A 123 10.39 -5.63 16.23
N ARG A 124 11.18 -6.44 15.52
CA ARG A 124 10.99 -7.88 15.44
C ARG A 124 11.72 -8.60 16.57
N ASN A 125 11.15 -9.69 17.05
CA ASN A 125 11.76 -10.58 18.02
C ASN A 125 12.94 -11.32 17.37
N PRO A 126 14.19 -11.11 17.85
CA PRO A 126 15.36 -11.76 17.29
C PRO A 126 15.34 -13.28 17.44
N ASP A 127 14.72 -13.82 18.49
CA ASP A 127 14.68 -15.26 18.75
C ASP A 127 13.78 -15.99 17.74
N VAL A 128 12.67 -15.37 17.34
CA VAL A 128 11.81 -15.89 16.26
C VAL A 128 12.59 -15.97 14.95
N VAL A 129 13.37 -14.93 14.64
CA VAL A 129 14.19 -14.90 13.41
C VAL A 129 15.27 -15.98 13.47
N ALA A 130 15.98 -16.11 14.59
CA ALA A 130 17.04 -17.10 14.77
C ALA A 130 16.50 -18.53 14.66
N GLU A 131 15.41 -18.85 15.36
CA GLU A 131 14.79 -20.18 15.36
C GLU A 131 14.31 -20.57 13.96
N VAL A 132 13.62 -19.68 13.25
CA VAL A 132 13.12 -19.95 11.89
C VAL A 132 14.27 -20.20 10.91
N LEU A 133 15.38 -19.48 11.04
CA LEU A 133 16.58 -19.70 10.22
C LEU A 133 17.28 -21.02 10.56
N ALA A 134 17.35 -21.37 11.86
CA ALA A 134 17.93 -22.64 12.31
C ALA A 134 17.14 -23.84 11.78
N GLN A 135 15.81 -23.82 11.93
CA GLN A 135 14.91 -24.86 11.42
C GLN A 135 15.03 -25.05 9.90
N ALA A 136 15.25 -23.95 9.16
CA ALA A 136 15.37 -24.00 7.72
C ALA A 136 16.67 -24.66 7.23
N ASN A 137 17.71 -24.71 8.07
CA ASN A 137 19.00 -25.32 7.75
C ASN A 137 19.56 -24.93 6.36
N GLY A 138 19.43 -23.64 6.02
CA GLY A 138 19.88 -23.11 4.74
C GLY A 138 19.10 -23.55 3.51
N VAL A 139 17.89 -24.09 3.66
CA VAL A 139 16.97 -24.46 2.58
C VAL A 139 15.73 -23.57 2.64
N CYS A 140 15.34 -23.02 1.48
CA CYS A 140 14.15 -22.19 1.35
C CYS A 140 12.88 -23.02 1.59
N SER A 141 11.99 -22.60 2.50
CA SER A 141 10.74 -23.30 2.81
C SER A 141 9.68 -23.27 1.71
N LEU A 142 9.88 -22.50 0.63
CA LEU A 142 8.92 -22.39 -0.48
C LEU A 142 9.36 -23.14 -1.74
N CYS A 143 10.62 -23.00 -2.16
CA CYS A 143 11.12 -23.64 -3.38
C CYS A 143 12.04 -24.86 -3.12
N ASN A 144 12.31 -25.16 -1.85
CA ASN A 144 13.19 -26.25 -1.41
C ASN A 144 14.62 -26.19 -1.98
N GLN A 145 15.04 -25.04 -2.50
CA GLN A 145 16.41 -24.80 -2.95
C GLN A 145 17.28 -24.32 -1.81
N LYS A 146 18.57 -24.65 -1.87
CA LYS A 146 19.58 -24.11 -0.95
C LYS A 146 19.63 -22.59 -1.04
N ALA A 147 20.07 -21.95 0.04
CA ALA A 147 20.34 -20.52 0.07
C ALA A 147 21.27 -20.13 -1.09
N PRO A 148 21.02 -19.00 -1.78
CA PRO A 148 21.76 -18.63 -2.98
C PRO A 148 23.23 -18.32 -2.71
N PHE A 149 23.59 -17.92 -1.49
CA PHE A 149 24.96 -17.64 -1.08
C PHE A 149 25.09 -17.71 0.44
N LYS A 150 26.35 -17.65 0.92
CA LYS A 150 26.69 -17.55 2.34
C LYS A 150 26.99 -16.10 2.73
N ARG A 151 26.59 -15.67 3.92
CA ARG A 151 26.93 -14.36 4.48
C ARG A 151 28.46 -14.24 4.60
N LYS A 152 29.02 -13.12 4.13
CA LYS A 152 30.47 -12.87 4.24
C LYS A 152 30.97 -12.82 5.69
N LYS A 153 30.12 -12.34 6.61
CA LYS A 153 30.49 -12.12 8.02
C LYS A 153 30.75 -13.41 8.79
N ASP A 154 29.93 -14.45 8.58
CA ASP A 154 29.90 -15.64 9.43
C ASP A 154 29.71 -16.95 8.66
N GLN A 155 29.73 -16.91 7.32
CA GLN A 155 29.54 -18.05 6.42
C GLN A 155 28.18 -18.76 6.54
N SER A 156 27.21 -18.17 7.26
CA SER A 156 25.87 -18.75 7.39
C SER A 156 25.08 -18.64 6.07
N PRO A 157 24.15 -19.57 5.77
CA PRO A 157 23.29 -19.50 4.59
C PRO A 157 22.41 -18.24 4.57
N TYR A 158 22.33 -17.53 3.44
CA TYR A 158 21.49 -16.33 3.33
C TYR A 158 20.05 -16.67 2.96
N LEU A 159 19.16 -16.62 3.96
CA LEU A 159 17.70 -16.61 3.80
C LEU A 159 17.09 -15.39 4.50
N GLU A 160 15.89 -15.02 4.10
CA GLU A 160 15.10 -13.93 4.67
C GLU A 160 13.90 -14.51 5.40
N VAL A 161 13.60 -14.00 6.60
CA VAL A 161 12.42 -14.42 7.36
C VAL A 161 11.21 -13.61 6.90
N HIS A 162 10.17 -14.33 6.46
CA HIS A 162 8.90 -13.82 5.99
C HIS A 162 7.76 -14.31 6.89
N HIS A 163 6.89 -13.39 7.32
CA HIS A 163 5.67 -13.76 8.04
C HIS A 163 4.56 -14.12 7.06
N ARG A 164 3.97 -15.33 7.20
CA ARG A 164 2.85 -15.84 6.40
C ARG A 164 1.67 -14.86 6.41
N LYS A 165 1.23 -14.46 7.61
CA LYS A 165 0.41 -13.26 7.81
C LYS A 165 1.34 -12.11 8.15
N ARG A 166 1.46 -11.12 7.26
CA ARG A 166 2.36 -9.99 7.44
C ARG A 166 2.04 -9.23 8.74
N LEU A 167 3.06 -8.75 9.43
CA LEU A 167 2.89 -7.90 10.63
C LEU A 167 2.04 -6.65 10.34
N ALA A 168 2.22 -6.05 9.16
CA ALA A 168 1.43 -4.90 8.70
C ALA A 168 -0.08 -5.21 8.53
N ASP A 169 -0.45 -6.48 8.36
CA ASP A 169 -1.84 -6.94 8.28
C ASP A 169 -2.33 -7.54 9.62
N GLY A 170 -1.64 -7.24 10.73
CA GLY A 170 -1.95 -7.75 12.06
C GLY A 170 -1.55 -9.21 12.26
N GLY A 171 -0.47 -9.65 11.61
CA GLY A 171 0.17 -10.93 11.90
C GLY A 171 1.00 -10.88 13.18
N GLU A 172 1.10 -12.01 13.86
CA GLU A 172 1.90 -12.15 15.07
C GLU A 172 3.36 -12.42 14.73
N ASP A 173 4.27 -11.93 15.58
CA ASP A 173 5.69 -12.22 15.45
C ASP A 173 6.05 -13.51 16.20
N THR A 174 5.70 -14.64 15.60
CA THR A 174 5.88 -15.98 16.17
C THR A 174 6.50 -16.94 15.16
N VAL A 175 7.17 -17.99 15.64
CA VAL A 175 7.77 -19.04 14.77
C VAL A 175 6.71 -19.69 13.88
N ALA A 176 5.51 -19.95 14.43
CA ALA A 176 4.39 -20.53 13.68
C ALA A 176 3.93 -19.65 12.50
N ASN A 177 4.03 -18.33 12.62
CA ASN A 177 3.67 -17.40 11.55
C ASN A 177 4.85 -17.06 10.62
N ALA A 178 6.06 -17.56 10.86
CA ALA A 178 7.26 -17.19 10.11
C ALA A 178 7.86 -18.36 9.32
N ILE A 179 8.52 -18.03 8.20
CA ILE A 179 9.27 -18.97 7.34
C ILE A 179 10.57 -18.35 6.85
N ALA A 180 11.58 -19.16 6.61
CA ALA A 180 12.80 -18.72 5.93
C ALA A 180 12.69 -18.97 4.42
N VAL A 181 12.89 -17.92 3.63
CA VAL A 181 12.74 -17.96 2.17
C VAL A 181 13.94 -17.34 1.48
N CYS A 182 14.26 -17.80 0.27
CA CYS A 182 15.28 -17.14 -0.54
C CYS A 182 14.77 -15.78 -1.04
N PRO A 183 15.66 -14.84 -1.42
CA PRO A 183 15.27 -13.50 -1.87
C PRO A 183 14.26 -13.50 -3.02
N ASN A 184 14.39 -14.45 -3.95
CA ASN A 184 13.48 -14.59 -5.09
C ASN A 184 12.07 -14.99 -4.65
N CYS A 185 11.96 -15.98 -3.76
CA CYS A 185 10.67 -16.41 -3.22
C CYS A 185 10.05 -15.33 -2.32
N HIS A 186 10.87 -14.62 -1.55
CA HIS A 186 10.39 -13.51 -0.74
C HIS A 186 9.79 -12.38 -1.59
N ARG A 187 10.50 -11.97 -2.66
CA ARG A 187 10.01 -10.95 -3.58
C ARG A 187 8.73 -11.40 -4.30
N LYS A 188 8.67 -12.67 -4.73
CA LYS A 188 7.47 -13.26 -5.34
C LYS A 188 6.28 -13.24 -4.39
N ALA A 189 6.46 -13.50 -3.09
CA ALA A 189 5.37 -13.44 -2.11
C ALA A 189 4.80 -12.03 -1.90
N HIS A 190 5.57 -10.97 -2.15
CA HIS A 190 5.10 -9.58 -2.01
C HIS A 190 4.58 -8.97 -3.32
N HIS A 191 5.11 -9.37 -4.47
CA HIS A 191 4.90 -8.68 -5.75
C HIS A 191 4.53 -9.57 -6.94
N GLY A 192 4.56 -10.90 -6.77
CA GLY A 192 4.39 -11.88 -7.84
C GLY A 192 3.00 -12.48 -7.92
#